data_AF-A0A5N5WPH4-F1
#
_entry.id   AF-A0A5N5WPH4-F1
#
_cell.length_a   1.000
_cell.length_b   1.000
_cell.length_c   1.000
_cell.angle_alpha   90.00
_cell.angle_beta   90.00
_cell.angle_gamma   90.00
#
_symmetry.space_group_name_H-M   'P 1'
#
loop_
_entity.id
_entity.type
_entity.pdbx_description
1 polymer ?
#
loop_
_entity_poly.entity_id
_entity_poly.type
_entity_poly.pdbx_seq_one_letter_code
_entity_poly.pdbx_strand_id
1 'polypeptide(L)'
;MSRPQLSRSLRAVEKTLLQKRTLTTTRPLTYATPYHSSQRLPKRSISQASSPQQPPPPSTPKPAPETKPQPQDRVTKILAPTPSQQTTANISKTGLSDKPLELETTPEEKIDWTRSFHGLSAAPFPKEAADVLMAATDPEEVEIKPDGILYLPEIKYRRILNRAFGPGGWGLVPRSESIVTPKTVTREYALVCHGRLVSVARGEQDYFSPDGIPTATEGCRSNALVRCCKDLGIASELWDPRWIRKFKAEYTREAFVEHVVNKRKTKIWLRKDDPVSYPWKETK
;
A
#
# COMPACT_ATOMS: atom_id res chain seq x y z
N MET A 1 46.84 62.53 40.93
CA MET A 1 45.47 62.73 40.41
C MET A 1 45.21 61.66 39.35
N SER A 2 44.97 60.42 39.79
CA SER A 2 43.68 59.80 40.17
C SER A 2 42.94 59.20 38.97
N ARG A 3 43.16 57.90 38.75
CA ARG A 3 42.24 57.01 38.04
C ARG A 3 41.07 56.67 38.97
N PRO A 4 39.80 56.71 38.53
CA PRO A 4 38.71 56.17 39.33
C PRO A 4 38.46 54.69 39.04
N GLN A 5 37.99 54.05 40.10
CA GLN A 5 37.83 52.62 40.32
C GLN A 5 36.57 52.02 39.68
N LEU A 6 36.63 50.71 39.49
CA LEU A 6 35.51 49.79 39.33
C LEU A 6 34.57 49.83 40.56
N SER A 7 33.26 49.83 40.34
CA SER A 7 32.29 49.44 41.37
C SER A 7 31.59 48.14 40.98
N ARG A 8 31.65 47.19 41.92
CA ARG A 8 30.90 45.93 41.93
C ARG A 8 29.47 46.23 42.42
N SER A 9 28.47 45.58 41.83
CA SER A 9 27.19 45.35 42.51
C SER A 9 26.80 43.87 42.40
N LEU A 10 26.80 43.22 43.56
CA LEU A 10 26.23 41.92 43.84
C LEU A 10 24.77 42.11 44.24
N ARG A 11 23.86 41.28 43.71
CA ARG A 11 22.54 40.89 44.25
C ARG A 11 21.85 40.06 43.17
N ALA A 12 21.06 39.03 43.43
CA ALA A 12 20.93 38.07 44.51
C ALA A 12 20.14 36.91 43.87
N VAL A 13 20.41 35.70 44.33
CA VAL A 13 19.72 34.47 43.94
C VAL A 13 18.30 34.49 44.50
N GLU A 14 17.30 34.16 43.68
CA GLU A 14 16.01 33.69 44.18
C GLU A 14 15.61 32.40 43.46
N LYS A 15 15.72 31.30 44.21
CA LYS A 15 15.26 29.96 43.85
C LYS A 15 13.79 29.88 44.22
N THR A 16 12.91 29.65 43.25
CA THR A 16 11.53 29.24 43.54
C THR A 16 11.41 27.73 43.30
N LEU A 17 11.20 26.99 44.40
CA LEU A 17 10.96 25.56 44.46
C LEU A 17 9.46 25.30 44.67
N LEU A 18 8.98 24.26 43.98
CA LEU A 18 7.76 23.47 44.18
C LEU A 18 6.40 24.16 43.96
N GLN A 19 5.60 23.58 43.04
CA GLN A 19 4.60 22.59 43.47
C GLN A 19 4.18 21.65 42.33
N LYS A 20 4.33 20.36 42.59
CA LYS A 20 3.82 19.26 41.75
C LYS A 20 2.29 19.22 41.84
N ARG A 21 1.60 19.11 40.71
CA ARG A 21 0.22 18.60 40.64
C ARG A 21 0.17 17.45 39.65
N THR A 22 0.12 16.24 40.20
CA THR A 22 -0.28 15.00 39.54
C THR A 22 -1.79 15.03 39.33
N LEU A 23 -2.26 14.94 38.08
CA LEU A 23 -3.65 14.61 37.77
C LEU A 23 -3.70 13.16 37.30
N THR A 24 -4.09 12.29 38.22
CA THR A 24 -4.43 10.90 37.98
C THR A 24 -5.89 10.86 37.51
N THR A 25 -6.13 10.58 36.23
CA THR A 25 -7.47 10.24 35.74
C THR A 25 -7.50 8.76 35.42
N THR A 26 -8.03 7.99 36.37
CA THR A 26 -8.39 6.59 36.22
C THR A 26 -9.69 6.49 35.41
N ARG A 27 -9.63 5.85 34.24
CA ARG A 27 -10.80 5.39 33.49
C ARG A 27 -11.01 3.90 33.77
N PRO A 28 -12.22 3.44 34.15
CA PRO A 28 -12.48 2.02 34.31
C PRO A 28 -12.60 1.32 32.95
N LEU A 29 -11.94 0.16 32.85
CA LEU A 29 -12.14 -0.86 31.84
C LEU A 29 -13.56 -1.44 31.95
N THR A 30 -14.34 -1.37 30.88
CA THR A 30 -15.50 -2.24 30.68
C THR A 30 -15.15 -3.30 29.65
N TYR A 31 -15.10 -4.55 30.10
CA TYR A 31 -15.10 -5.75 29.27
C TYR A 31 -16.43 -5.84 28.49
N ALA A 32 -16.36 -6.06 27.18
CA ALA A 32 -17.50 -6.51 26.38
C ALA A 32 -17.05 -7.64 25.44
N THR A 33 -17.73 -8.77 25.58
CA THR A 33 -17.61 -10.03 24.86
C THR A 33 -18.13 -9.95 23.41
N PRO A 34 -17.77 -10.93 22.55
CA PRO A 34 -18.02 -10.84 21.11
C PRO A 34 -19.47 -11.14 20.76
N TYR A 35 -20.09 -10.26 19.97
CA TYR A 35 -21.42 -10.50 19.40
C TYR A 35 -21.29 -11.27 18.08
N HIS A 36 -21.65 -12.55 18.14
CA HIS A 36 -21.99 -13.37 16.98
C HIS A 36 -23.49 -13.16 16.71
N SER A 37 -23.87 -12.69 15.52
CA SER A 37 -25.27 -12.70 15.10
C SER A 37 -25.36 -13.18 13.65
N SER A 38 -25.68 -14.46 13.52
CA SER A 38 -26.44 -14.99 12.39
C SER A 38 -27.89 -14.56 12.53
N GLN A 39 -28.53 -14.06 11.48
CA GLN A 39 -29.94 -14.36 11.24
C GLN A 39 -30.38 -14.07 9.80
N ARG A 40 -31.10 -15.06 9.27
CA ARG A 40 -31.77 -15.12 7.96
C ARG A 40 -33.06 -14.28 7.95
N LEU A 41 -33.44 -13.92 6.72
CA LEU A 41 -34.68 -13.29 6.22
C LEU A 41 -36.00 -13.77 6.89
N PRO A 42 -37.05 -12.95 6.74
CA PRO A 42 -38.23 -13.48 6.06
C PRO A 42 -38.77 -12.60 4.92
N LYS A 43 -39.32 -13.30 3.92
CA LYS A 43 -40.07 -12.83 2.76
C LYS A 43 -41.36 -12.11 3.20
N ARG A 44 -41.77 -11.08 2.46
CA ARG A 44 -43.15 -10.58 2.47
C ARG A 44 -43.79 -10.69 1.08
N SER A 45 -45.04 -11.11 1.14
CA SER A 45 -45.92 -11.65 0.12
C SER A 45 -46.62 -10.61 -0.75
N ILE A 46 -47.02 -11.11 -1.92
CA ILE A 46 -47.81 -10.52 -3.00
C ILE A 46 -49.25 -10.20 -2.53
N SER A 47 -49.86 -9.14 -3.07
CA SER A 47 -51.31 -9.01 -3.19
C SER A 47 -51.67 -8.44 -4.57
N GLN A 48 -52.42 -9.23 -5.34
CA GLN A 48 -53.22 -8.84 -6.53
C GLN A 48 -54.51 -8.14 -6.03
N ALA A 49 -55.40 -7.47 -6.77
CA ALA A 49 -55.72 -7.26 -8.19
C ALA A 49 -56.69 -6.06 -8.29
N SER A 50 -56.81 -5.41 -9.46
CA SER A 50 -58.10 -5.23 -10.18
C SER A 50 -57.95 -4.28 -11.39
N SER A 51 -58.20 -4.78 -12.60
CA SER A 51 -58.60 -4.03 -13.81
C SER A 51 -60.12 -4.23 -14.02
N PRO A 52 -60.82 -3.42 -14.84
CA PRO A 52 -60.96 -3.79 -16.27
C PRO A 52 -61.24 -2.61 -17.26
N GLN A 53 -60.85 -2.76 -18.54
CA GLN A 53 -61.73 -2.76 -19.72
C GLN A 53 -60.98 -2.59 -21.06
N GLN A 54 -61.41 -3.38 -22.06
CA GLN A 54 -61.03 -3.39 -23.49
C GLN A 54 -62.35 -3.60 -24.29
N PRO A 55 -62.51 -3.10 -25.54
CA PRO A 55 -62.47 -3.94 -26.77
C PRO A 55 -62.10 -3.15 -28.07
N PRO A 56 -62.16 -3.67 -29.33
CA PRO A 56 -61.90 -5.01 -29.93
C PRO A 56 -60.89 -4.99 -31.14
N PRO A 57 -60.55 -6.14 -31.80
CA PRO A 57 -59.78 -6.24 -33.06
C PRO A 57 -60.68 -6.76 -34.24
N PRO A 58 -60.23 -7.24 -35.44
CA PRO A 58 -58.89 -7.35 -36.09
C PRO A 58 -58.82 -7.00 -37.62
N SER A 59 -57.62 -6.96 -38.22
CA SER A 59 -57.36 -7.46 -39.60
C SER A 59 -55.86 -7.56 -39.94
N THR A 60 -55.41 -8.74 -40.39
CA THR A 60 -54.06 -9.06 -40.90
C THR A 60 -53.95 -8.82 -42.42
N PRO A 61 -52.73 -8.66 -42.97
CA PRO A 61 -52.11 -9.75 -43.76
C PRO A 61 -50.58 -9.95 -43.56
N LYS A 62 -50.10 -11.13 -44.01
CA LYS A 62 -48.78 -11.79 -43.84
C LYS A 62 -47.87 -11.58 -45.11
N PRO A 63 -46.65 -12.18 -45.26
CA PRO A 63 -45.30 -11.69 -44.89
C PRO A 63 -44.28 -11.58 -46.08
N ALA A 64 -43.08 -11.05 -45.84
CA ALA A 64 -41.85 -11.24 -46.64
C ALA A 64 -40.58 -11.14 -45.75
N PRO A 65 -39.42 -11.75 -46.11
CA PRO A 65 -38.64 -12.61 -45.19
C PRO A 65 -37.37 -12.03 -44.55
N GLU A 66 -37.02 -12.59 -43.38
CA GLU A 66 -35.75 -12.43 -42.63
C GLU A 66 -34.60 -13.30 -43.21
N THR A 67 -33.36 -12.79 -43.13
CA THR A 67 -32.13 -13.58 -43.23
C THR A 67 -31.33 -13.45 -41.94
N LYS A 68 -31.23 -14.52 -41.14
CA LYS A 68 -30.32 -14.65 -39.97
C LYS A 68 -29.39 -15.86 -40.17
N PRO A 69 -28.08 -15.76 -39.88
CA PRO A 69 -27.17 -16.92 -39.93
C PRO A 69 -27.38 -17.86 -38.73
N GLN A 70 -27.24 -19.16 -38.97
CA GLN A 70 -27.49 -20.24 -38.00
C GLN A 70 -26.39 -20.39 -36.91
N PRO A 71 -26.75 -20.85 -35.68
CA PRO A 71 -25.85 -21.00 -34.54
C PRO A 71 -25.38 -22.45 -34.30
N GLN A 72 -24.93 -23.18 -35.32
CA GLN A 72 -24.59 -24.61 -35.16
C GLN A 72 -23.10 -24.89 -34.87
N ASP A 73 -22.18 -23.93 -35.09
CA ASP A 73 -20.74 -24.14 -34.84
C ASP A 73 -20.28 -23.87 -33.39
N ARG A 74 -21.16 -23.38 -32.52
CA ARG A 74 -20.78 -22.99 -31.14
C ARG A 74 -20.87 -24.13 -30.13
N VAL A 75 -21.60 -25.20 -30.45
CA VAL A 75 -21.93 -26.26 -29.47
C VAL A 75 -20.82 -27.33 -29.40
N THR A 76 -20.07 -27.57 -30.49
CA THR A 76 -19.00 -28.58 -30.54
C THR A 76 -17.71 -28.16 -29.82
N LYS A 77 -17.53 -26.88 -29.46
CA LYS A 77 -16.35 -26.40 -28.72
C LYS A 77 -16.48 -26.52 -27.19
N ILE A 78 -17.66 -26.87 -26.67
CA ILE A 78 -17.95 -26.97 -25.23
C ILE A 78 -17.64 -28.37 -24.67
N LEU A 79 -17.48 -29.38 -25.54
CA LEU A 79 -17.20 -30.78 -25.14
C LEU A 79 -15.72 -31.17 -25.25
N ALA A 80 -14.82 -30.22 -25.53
CA ALA A 80 -13.39 -30.52 -25.52
C ALA A 80 -12.94 -30.77 -24.06
N PRO A 81 -12.28 -31.91 -23.77
CA PRO A 81 -11.74 -32.15 -22.44
C PRO A 81 -10.75 -31.04 -22.07
N THR A 82 -10.90 -30.48 -20.87
CA THR A 82 -9.96 -29.51 -20.31
C THR A 82 -8.55 -30.10 -20.36
N PRO A 83 -7.59 -29.51 -21.09
CA PRO A 83 -6.22 -30.02 -21.10
C PRO A 83 -5.68 -29.96 -19.67
N SER A 84 -5.43 -31.12 -19.07
CA SER A 84 -4.83 -31.31 -17.75
C SER A 84 -3.31 -31.07 -17.77
N GLN A 85 -2.87 -30.07 -18.53
CA GLN A 85 -1.50 -29.59 -18.48
C GLN A 85 -1.43 -28.46 -17.46
N GLN A 86 -0.51 -28.57 -16.51
CA GLN A 86 -0.12 -27.46 -15.65
C GLN A 86 0.18 -26.25 -16.55
N THR A 87 -0.64 -25.21 -16.44
CA THR A 87 -0.59 -24.04 -17.32
C THR A 87 0.60 -23.12 -16.99
N THR A 88 1.44 -23.51 -16.05
CA THR A 88 2.76 -22.92 -15.77
C THR A 88 3.79 -23.40 -16.79
N ALA A 89 3.54 -23.15 -18.08
CA ALA A 89 4.64 -23.09 -19.04
C ALA A 89 5.67 -22.09 -18.49
N ASN A 90 6.94 -22.50 -18.36
CA ASN A 90 8.04 -21.80 -17.68
C ASN A 90 7.96 -20.25 -17.80
N ILE A 91 7.26 -19.59 -16.87
CA ILE A 91 7.10 -18.12 -16.83
C ILE A 91 8.47 -17.44 -16.72
N SER A 92 9.43 -18.11 -16.09
CA SER A 92 10.84 -17.68 -16.02
C SER A 92 11.57 -17.67 -17.37
N LYS A 93 11.10 -18.41 -18.38
CA LYS A 93 11.70 -18.48 -19.73
C LYS A 93 10.93 -17.67 -20.76
N THR A 94 9.60 -17.62 -20.64
CA THR A 94 8.73 -16.94 -21.62
C THR A 94 8.32 -15.53 -21.19
N GLY A 95 8.59 -15.13 -19.94
CA GLY A 95 8.11 -13.87 -19.37
C GLY A 95 6.61 -13.91 -19.02
N LEU A 96 6.09 -12.80 -18.48
CA LEU A 96 4.66 -12.66 -18.17
C LEU A 96 3.84 -12.16 -19.36
N SER A 97 4.46 -11.63 -20.43
CA SER A 97 3.74 -11.02 -21.57
C SER A 97 2.72 -9.95 -21.12
N ASP A 98 3.04 -9.22 -20.05
CA ASP A 98 2.17 -8.26 -19.39
C ASP A 98 2.52 -6.81 -19.74
N LYS A 99 3.11 -6.61 -20.92
CA LYS A 99 3.44 -5.29 -21.47
C LYS A 99 2.17 -4.41 -21.48
N PRO A 100 2.28 -3.11 -21.11
CA PRO A 100 1.14 -2.20 -21.23
C PRO A 100 0.58 -2.19 -22.65
N LEU A 101 -0.76 -2.19 -22.76
CA LEU A 101 -1.46 -2.25 -24.05
C LEU A 101 -1.10 -1.02 -24.90
N GLU A 102 -0.75 -1.25 -26.16
CA GLU A 102 -0.59 -0.17 -27.14
C GLU A 102 -1.99 0.20 -27.64
N LEU A 103 -2.47 1.35 -27.18
CA LEU A 103 -3.74 1.91 -27.63
C LEU A 103 -3.52 2.63 -28.96
N GLU A 104 -4.15 2.16 -30.04
CA GLU A 104 -4.30 2.95 -31.28
C GLU A 104 -5.36 4.04 -31.06
N THR A 105 -4.98 5.09 -30.34
CA THR A 105 -5.87 6.24 -30.12
C THR A 105 -5.74 7.26 -31.25
N THR A 106 -6.85 7.56 -31.93
CA THR A 106 -7.06 8.87 -32.57
C THR A 106 -6.94 9.97 -31.50
N PRO A 107 -6.45 11.18 -31.84
CA PRO A 107 -6.00 12.20 -30.88
C PRO A 107 -7.15 12.95 -30.18
N GLU A 108 -8.11 12.21 -29.64
CA GLU A 108 -9.19 12.73 -28.79
C GLU A 108 -8.84 12.42 -27.32
N GLU A 109 -8.10 13.35 -26.72
CA GLU A 109 -8.12 13.72 -25.29
C GLU A 109 -7.88 12.66 -24.19
N LYS A 110 -7.40 11.45 -24.50
CA LYS A 110 -7.05 10.46 -23.45
C LYS A 110 -5.55 10.42 -23.18
N ILE A 111 -5.17 10.71 -21.94
CA ILE A 111 -3.77 10.67 -21.49
C ILE A 111 -3.30 9.21 -21.39
N ASP A 112 -2.28 8.86 -22.17
CA ASP A 112 -1.57 7.58 -22.03
C ASP A 112 -0.59 7.62 -20.85
N TRP A 113 -1.03 7.11 -19.70
CA TRP A 113 -0.21 7.03 -18.49
C TRP A 113 0.99 6.07 -18.60
N THR A 114 1.06 5.22 -19.63
CA THR A 114 2.19 4.29 -19.82
C THR A 114 3.43 4.98 -20.37
N ARG A 115 3.29 6.17 -20.98
CA ARG A 115 4.39 6.95 -21.57
C ARG A 115 4.40 8.42 -21.17
N SER A 116 3.25 9.02 -20.87
CA SER A 116 3.11 10.45 -20.57
C SER A 116 3.76 10.89 -19.25
N PHE A 117 4.14 12.18 -19.21
CA PHE A 117 4.58 12.91 -18.02
C PHE A 117 3.56 13.99 -17.58
N HIS A 118 2.30 13.85 -18.01
CA HIS A 118 1.24 14.83 -17.76
C HIS A 118 1.12 15.23 -16.29
N GLY A 119 1.06 16.54 -16.02
CA GLY A 119 0.83 17.11 -14.70
C GLY A 119 2.04 17.07 -13.76
N LEU A 120 3.17 16.46 -14.16
CA LEU A 120 4.39 16.43 -13.35
C LEU A 120 4.92 17.86 -13.15
N SER A 121 5.16 18.24 -11.90
CA SER A 121 5.63 19.58 -11.52
C SER A 121 4.74 20.75 -11.98
N ALA A 122 3.49 20.51 -12.39
CA ALA A 122 2.61 21.56 -12.88
C ALA A 122 2.10 22.50 -11.77
N ALA A 123 1.83 21.96 -10.58
CA ALA A 123 1.39 22.71 -9.40
C ALA A 123 1.55 21.86 -8.13
N PRO A 124 1.71 22.48 -6.94
CA PRO A 124 1.65 21.74 -5.67
C PRO A 124 0.27 21.09 -5.44
N PHE A 125 0.20 20.12 -4.52
CA PHE A 125 -1.09 19.63 -4.01
C PHE A 125 -1.73 20.67 -3.07
N PRO A 126 -3.06 20.62 -2.87
CA PRO A 126 -3.73 21.44 -1.85
C PRO A 126 -3.05 21.29 -0.48
N LYS A 127 -3.10 22.37 0.31
CA LYS A 127 -2.40 22.45 1.59
C LYS A 127 -2.82 21.31 2.53
N GLU A 128 -4.08 20.94 2.52
CA GLU A 128 -4.65 19.88 3.36
C GLU A 128 -4.02 18.51 3.04
N ALA A 129 -3.81 18.22 1.75
CA ALA A 129 -3.12 17.01 1.32
C ALA A 129 -1.63 17.08 1.66
N ALA A 130 -0.99 18.23 1.41
CA ALA A 130 0.42 18.45 1.72
C ALA A 130 0.72 18.27 3.23
N ASP A 131 -0.14 18.79 4.11
CA ASP A 131 -0.04 18.65 5.56
C ASP A 131 -0.13 17.17 5.99
N VAL A 132 -0.94 16.34 5.30
CA VAL A 132 -1.02 14.89 5.57
C VAL A 132 0.21 14.15 5.07
N LEU A 133 0.70 14.47 3.87
CA LEU A 133 1.82 13.78 3.22
C LEU A 133 3.15 14.03 3.92
N MET A 134 3.34 15.26 4.42
CA MET A 134 4.56 15.70 5.12
C MET A 134 4.47 15.58 6.65
N ALA A 135 3.40 14.97 7.16
CA ALA A 135 3.26 14.73 8.60
C ALA A 135 4.42 13.87 9.14
N ALA A 136 4.84 14.14 10.37
CA ALA A 136 5.88 13.37 11.04
C ALA A 136 5.49 11.88 11.13
N THR A 137 6.49 11.00 10.99
CA THR A 137 6.29 9.56 11.07
C THR A 137 6.05 9.16 12.51
N ASP A 138 4.97 8.43 12.78
CA ASP A 138 4.71 7.87 14.11
C ASP A 138 5.78 6.82 14.44
N PRO A 139 6.61 7.03 15.48
CA PRO A 139 7.65 6.07 15.85
C PRO A 139 7.12 4.67 16.14
N GLU A 140 5.87 4.56 16.60
CA GLU A 140 5.26 3.28 16.92
C GLU A 140 4.89 2.47 15.68
N GLU A 141 4.75 3.11 14.51
CA GLU A 141 4.46 2.44 13.26
C GLU A 141 5.72 1.99 12.50
N VAL A 142 6.91 2.41 12.96
CA VAL A 142 8.19 2.09 12.32
C VAL A 142 8.73 0.77 12.82
N GLU A 143 9.14 -0.06 11.88
CA GLU A 143 9.71 -1.39 12.13
C GLU A 143 11.21 -1.40 11.84
N ILE A 144 11.91 -2.37 12.42
CA ILE A 144 13.34 -2.59 12.19
C ILE A 144 13.58 -4.02 11.73
N LYS A 145 14.33 -4.17 10.64
CA LYS A 145 14.81 -5.47 10.19
C LYS A 145 15.97 -5.96 11.08
N PRO A 146 16.26 -7.26 11.15
CA PRO A 146 17.40 -7.80 11.92
C PRO A 146 18.77 -7.24 11.52
N ASP A 147 18.92 -6.76 10.28
CA ASP A 147 20.12 -6.08 9.76
C ASP A 147 20.25 -4.62 10.25
N GLY A 148 19.23 -4.10 10.92
CA GLY A 148 19.17 -2.74 11.44
C GLY A 148 18.56 -1.71 10.48
N ILE A 149 17.99 -2.11 9.35
CA ILE A 149 17.31 -1.18 8.45
C ILE A 149 15.91 -0.87 8.99
N LEU A 150 15.63 0.43 9.19
CA LEU A 150 14.30 0.91 9.55
C LEU A 150 13.40 0.94 8.32
N TYR A 151 12.13 0.57 8.48
CA TYR A 151 11.15 0.68 7.43
C TYR A 151 9.75 0.97 7.99
N LEU A 152 8.94 1.65 7.20
CA LEU A 152 7.51 1.78 7.46
C LEU A 152 6.78 0.67 6.67
N PRO A 153 5.88 -0.10 7.29
CA PRO A 153 5.12 -1.12 6.56
C PRO A 153 4.29 -0.54 5.41
N GLU A 154 4.24 -1.25 4.28
CA GLU A 154 3.63 -0.79 3.02
C GLU A 154 2.16 -0.33 3.17
N ILE A 155 1.41 -0.99 4.06
CA ILE A 155 0.02 -0.64 4.35
C ILE A 155 -0.11 0.79 4.89
N LYS A 156 0.89 1.31 5.61
CA LYS A 156 0.86 2.65 6.18
C LYS A 156 0.93 3.71 5.09
N TYR A 157 1.78 3.52 4.07
CA TYR A 157 1.82 4.39 2.90
C TYR A 157 0.46 4.47 2.20
N ARG A 158 -0.20 3.32 1.98
CA ARG A 158 -1.55 3.30 1.37
C ARG A 158 -2.59 4.05 2.20
N ARG A 159 -2.53 3.96 3.53
CA ARG A 159 -3.40 4.72 4.44
C ARG A 159 -3.14 6.22 4.36
N ILE A 160 -1.88 6.63 4.28
CA ILE A 160 -1.48 8.04 4.12
C ILE A 160 -2.00 8.57 2.78
N LEU A 161 -1.83 7.84 1.67
CA LEU A 161 -2.36 8.21 0.37
C LEU A 161 -3.90 8.32 0.37
N ASN A 162 -4.59 7.37 1.01
CA ASN A 162 -6.05 7.43 1.14
C ASN A 162 -6.51 8.63 1.98
N ARG A 163 -5.77 9.01 3.03
CA ARG A 163 -6.06 10.21 3.82
C ARG A 163 -5.79 11.49 3.05
N ALA A 164 -4.72 11.54 2.26
CA ALA A 164 -4.32 12.74 1.50
C ALA A 164 -5.16 12.97 0.25
N PHE A 165 -5.48 11.90 -0.50
CA PHE A 165 -6.09 11.99 -1.83
C PHE A 165 -7.49 11.39 -1.93
N GLY A 166 -7.90 10.58 -0.94
CA GLY A 166 -9.12 9.78 -0.99
C GLY A 166 -8.95 8.45 -1.75
N PRO A 167 -9.74 7.42 -1.43
CA PRO A 167 -9.82 6.19 -2.25
C PRO A 167 -10.21 6.53 -3.69
N GLY A 168 -9.48 5.98 -4.66
CA GLY A 168 -9.65 6.30 -6.09
C GLY A 168 -8.97 7.59 -6.55
N GLY A 169 -8.46 8.42 -5.63
CA GLY A 169 -7.71 9.64 -5.94
C GLY A 169 -6.25 9.40 -6.33
N TRP A 170 -5.77 8.16 -6.29
CA TRP A 170 -4.40 7.77 -6.65
C TRP A 170 -4.34 6.36 -7.23
N GLY A 171 -3.28 6.05 -7.97
CA GLY A 171 -3.04 4.73 -8.52
C GLY A 171 -1.61 4.51 -9.01
N LEU A 172 -1.21 3.25 -9.10
CA LEU A 172 0.03 2.84 -9.75
C LEU A 172 -0.27 2.35 -11.16
N VAL A 173 0.44 2.90 -12.13
CA VAL A 173 0.36 2.53 -13.53
C VAL A 173 1.62 1.75 -13.91
N PRO A 174 1.51 0.52 -14.43
CA PRO A 174 2.66 -0.18 -14.97
C PRO A 174 3.18 0.53 -16.23
N ARG A 175 4.48 0.82 -16.26
CA ARG A 175 5.16 1.54 -17.36
C ARG A 175 6.00 0.62 -18.25
N SER A 176 6.39 -0.54 -17.72
CA SER A 176 7.13 -1.57 -18.47
C SER A 176 6.42 -2.92 -18.41
N GLU A 177 6.87 -3.85 -19.24
CA GLU A 177 6.65 -5.28 -19.02
C GLU A 177 7.38 -5.73 -17.74
N SER A 178 6.88 -6.77 -17.08
CA SER A 178 7.55 -7.41 -15.95
C SER A 178 8.76 -8.21 -16.45
N ILE A 179 9.93 -7.91 -15.90
CA ILE A 179 11.15 -8.67 -16.16
C ILE A 179 11.29 -9.72 -15.06
N VAL A 180 11.18 -10.99 -15.44
CA VAL A 180 11.41 -12.13 -14.54
C VAL A 180 12.78 -12.69 -14.79
N THR A 181 13.65 -12.61 -13.79
CA THR A 181 14.94 -13.29 -13.77
C THR A 181 14.84 -14.52 -12.87
N PRO A 182 15.80 -15.46 -12.87
CA PRO A 182 15.73 -16.66 -12.02
C PRO A 182 15.54 -16.43 -10.51
N LYS A 183 15.81 -15.22 -10.01
CA LYS A 183 15.76 -14.89 -8.57
C LYS A 183 14.89 -13.69 -8.23
N THR A 184 14.50 -12.87 -9.20
CA THR A 184 13.83 -11.60 -8.92
C THR A 184 12.86 -11.20 -10.03
N VAL A 185 11.77 -10.54 -9.64
CA VAL A 185 10.82 -9.88 -10.54
C VAL A 185 11.03 -8.38 -10.42
N THR A 186 11.17 -7.67 -11.53
CA THR A 186 11.28 -6.21 -11.55
C THR A 186 10.39 -5.57 -12.60
N ARG A 187 9.83 -4.40 -12.30
CA ARG A 187 8.96 -3.65 -13.19
C ARG A 187 8.95 -2.16 -12.85
N GLU A 188 8.84 -1.32 -13.87
CA GLU A 188 8.65 0.11 -13.70
C GLU A 188 7.17 0.47 -13.49
N TYR A 189 6.92 1.33 -12.50
CA TYR A 189 5.60 1.87 -12.21
C TYR A 189 5.64 3.40 -12.09
N ALA A 190 4.53 4.03 -12.45
CA ALA A 190 4.27 5.44 -12.21
C ALA A 190 3.20 5.60 -11.13
N LEU A 191 3.44 6.45 -10.14
CA LEU A 191 2.41 6.90 -9.21
C LEU A 191 1.68 8.10 -9.84
N VAL A 192 0.36 7.99 -9.93
CA VAL A 192 -0.54 9.05 -10.38
C VAL A 192 -1.45 9.44 -9.23
N CYS A 193 -1.55 10.74 -8.94
CA CYS A 193 -2.44 11.27 -7.90
C CYS A 193 -3.24 12.44 -8.48
N HIS A 194 -4.56 12.42 -8.31
CA HIS A 194 -5.50 13.42 -8.85
C HIS A 194 -5.26 13.74 -10.34
N GLY A 195 -5.03 12.69 -11.15
CA GLY A 195 -4.82 12.83 -12.60
C GLY A 195 -3.50 13.49 -13.00
N ARG A 196 -2.48 13.44 -12.13
CA ARG A 196 -1.14 13.97 -12.42
C ARG A 196 -0.07 12.93 -12.10
N LEU A 197 0.94 12.84 -12.96
CA LEU A 197 2.13 12.04 -12.67
C LEU A 197 2.85 12.66 -11.46
N VAL A 198 3.17 11.82 -10.49
CA VAL A 198 3.91 12.21 -9.27
C VAL A 198 5.35 11.74 -9.35
N SER A 199 5.56 10.44 -9.58
CA SER A 199 6.88 9.83 -9.57
C SER A 199 6.88 8.54 -10.38
N VAL A 200 8.05 8.16 -10.87
CA VAL A 200 8.29 6.91 -11.57
C VAL A 200 9.39 6.16 -10.84
N ALA A 201 9.12 4.91 -10.47
CA ALA A 201 10.11 4.07 -9.79
C ALA A 201 10.03 2.63 -10.30
N ARG A 202 11.19 1.97 -10.28
CA ARG A 202 11.27 0.53 -10.51
C ARG A 202 11.13 -0.21 -9.19
N GLY A 203 10.14 -1.10 -9.14
CA GLY A 203 9.97 -2.07 -8.07
C GLY A 203 10.75 -3.34 -8.37
N GLU A 204 11.13 -4.04 -7.32
CA GLU A 204 11.77 -5.36 -7.41
C GLU A 204 11.37 -6.23 -6.22
N GLN A 205 11.39 -7.54 -6.43
CA GLN A 205 11.11 -8.51 -5.38
C GLN A 205 11.77 -9.85 -5.70
N ASP A 206 12.57 -10.32 -4.76
CA ASP A 206 13.22 -11.62 -4.85
C ASP A 206 12.24 -12.77 -4.56
N TYR A 207 12.52 -13.91 -5.16
CA TYR A 207 11.82 -15.17 -4.96
C TYR A 207 12.78 -16.37 -5.03
N PHE A 208 12.40 -17.49 -4.41
CA PHE A 208 13.26 -18.67 -4.29
C PHE A 208 12.83 -19.85 -5.16
N SER A 209 11.55 -19.91 -5.52
CA SER A 209 10.99 -20.91 -6.43
C SER A 209 10.08 -20.25 -7.47
N PRO A 210 9.95 -20.82 -8.68
CA PRO A 210 9.04 -20.28 -9.71
C PRO A 210 7.59 -20.13 -9.25
N ASP A 211 7.12 -20.99 -8.34
CA ASP A 211 5.79 -20.89 -7.75
C ASP A 211 5.59 -19.60 -6.93
N GLY A 212 6.68 -18.95 -6.52
CA GLY A 212 6.68 -17.67 -5.83
C GLY A 212 6.52 -16.45 -6.74
N ILE A 213 6.58 -16.60 -8.07
CA ILE A 213 6.49 -15.47 -9.02
C ILE A 213 5.23 -14.61 -8.80
N PRO A 214 4.01 -15.16 -8.60
CA PRO A 214 2.82 -14.34 -8.36
C PRO A 214 2.93 -13.45 -7.11
N THR A 215 3.47 -14.01 -6.02
CA THR A 215 3.72 -13.24 -4.78
C THR A 215 4.80 -12.18 -5.00
N ALA A 216 5.84 -12.53 -5.76
CA ALA A 216 6.91 -11.61 -6.10
C ALA A 216 6.42 -10.44 -6.96
N THR A 217 5.51 -10.67 -7.90
CA THR A 217 4.90 -9.61 -8.72
C THR A 217 4.13 -8.60 -7.85
N GLU A 218 3.37 -9.06 -6.85
CA GLU A 218 2.69 -8.17 -5.91
C GLU A 218 3.68 -7.42 -4.98
N GLY A 219 4.73 -8.09 -4.52
CA GLY A 219 5.80 -7.46 -3.75
C GLY A 219 6.55 -6.38 -4.56
N CYS A 220 6.84 -6.67 -5.83
CA CYS A 220 7.45 -5.72 -6.76
C CYS A 220 6.59 -4.45 -6.92
N ARG A 221 5.26 -4.61 -7.04
CA ARG A 221 4.33 -3.48 -7.11
C ARG A 221 4.33 -2.63 -5.84
N SER A 222 4.30 -3.26 -4.66
CA SER A 222 4.30 -2.52 -3.39
C SER A 222 5.66 -1.89 -3.07
N ASN A 223 6.76 -2.51 -3.50
CA ASN A 223 8.09 -1.92 -3.46
C ASN A 223 8.18 -0.63 -4.30
N ALA A 224 7.64 -0.64 -5.52
CA ALA A 224 7.58 0.57 -6.35
C ALA A 224 6.75 1.68 -5.69
N LEU A 225 5.63 1.32 -5.04
CA LEU A 225 4.76 2.28 -4.35
C LEU A 225 5.53 3.08 -3.31
N VAL A 226 6.24 2.40 -2.40
CA VAL A 226 6.94 3.08 -1.30
C VAL A 226 8.06 3.98 -1.81
N ARG A 227 8.71 3.60 -2.92
CA ARG A 227 9.73 4.42 -3.60
C ARG A 227 9.12 5.69 -4.18
N CYS A 228 8.00 5.59 -4.91
CA CYS A 228 7.29 6.76 -5.42
C CYS A 228 6.77 7.67 -4.30
N CYS A 229 6.33 7.11 -3.18
CA CYS A 229 5.82 7.88 -2.04
C CYS A 229 6.89 8.76 -1.39
N LYS A 230 8.18 8.45 -1.56
CA LYS A 230 9.28 9.27 -1.06
C LYS A 230 9.27 10.67 -1.67
N ASP A 231 8.96 10.78 -2.96
CA ASP A 231 8.92 12.08 -3.66
C ASP A 231 7.73 12.96 -3.20
N LEU A 232 6.73 12.37 -2.54
CA LEU A 232 5.64 13.09 -1.87
C LEU A 232 6.00 13.56 -0.46
N GLY A 233 7.17 13.16 0.08
CA GLY A 233 7.61 13.50 1.44
C GLY A 233 7.19 12.49 2.52
N ILE A 234 6.45 11.44 2.16
CA ILE A 234 5.96 10.43 3.12
C ILE A 234 7.14 9.67 3.73
N ALA A 235 7.19 9.63 5.08
CA ALA A 235 8.20 8.91 5.85
C ALA A 235 9.65 9.25 5.45
N SER A 236 9.88 10.49 4.98
CA SER A 236 11.19 10.97 4.53
C SER A 236 12.27 10.89 5.63
N GLU A 237 11.85 10.97 6.90
CA GLU A 237 12.70 10.79 8.09
C GLU A 237 13.43 9.45 8.15
N LEU A 238 12.86 8.38 7.59
CA LEU A 238 13.50 7.06 7.53
C LEU A 238 14.76 7.03 6.65
N TRP A 239 15.04 8.12 5.94
CA TRP A 239 16.24 8.32 5.13
C TRP A 239 17.19 9.36 5.71
N ASP A 240 16.84 10.03 6.81
CA ASP A 240 17.73 10.96 7.50
C ASP A 240 18.62 10.19 8.50
N PRO A 241 19.96 10.14 8.30
CA PRO A 241 20.87 9.48 9.23
C PRO A 241 20.79 10.01 10.66
N ARG A 242 20.42 11.28 10.87
CA ARG A 242 20.28 11.86 12.22
C ARG A 242 19.03 11.31 12.91
N TRP A 243 17.90 11.31 12.22
CA TRP A 243 16.66 10.72 12.71
C TRP A 243 16.84 9.22 13.01
N ILE A 244 17.43 8.45 12.08
CA ILE A 244 17.68 7.00 12.24
C ILE A 244 18.50 6.71 13.51
N ARG A 245 19.57 7.49 13.77
CA ARG A 245 20.38 7.31 14.99
C ARG A 245 19.59 7.58 16.27
N LYS A 246 18.78 8.63 16.28
CA LYS A 246 17.92 8.97 17.43
C LYS A 246 16.87 7.87 17.66
N PHE A 247 16.18 7.47 16.61
CA PHE A 247 15.17 6.41 16.67
C PHE A 247 15.77 5.10 17.19
N LYS A 248 16.94 4.69 16.67
CA LYS A 248 17.59 3.47 17.14
C LYS A 248 17.95 3.52 18.62
N ALA A 249 18.46 4.64 19.11
CA ALA A 249 18.80 4.81 20.52
C ALA A 249 17.56 4.73 21.43
N GLU A 250 16.43 5.29 20.96
CA GLU A 250 15.22 5.43 21.75
C GLU A 250 14.29 4.20 21.69
N TYR A 251 14.14 3.54 20.54
CA TYR A 251 13.12 2.51 20.32
C TYR A 251 13.66 1.11 20.01
N THR A 252 14.97 0.96 19.79
CA THR A 252 15.56 -0.32 19.37
C THR A 252 16.63 -0.83 20.35
N ARG A 253 16.96 -2.11 20.24
CA ARG A 253 18.04 -2.76 20.98
C ARG A 253 18.82 -3.73 20.09
N GLU A 254 20.08 -3.91 20.41
CA GLU A 254 20.88 -5.01 19.85
C GLU A 254 20.77 -6.24 20.76
N ALA A 255 20.62 -7.41 20.15
CA ALA A 255 20.63 -8.69 20.87
C ALA A 255 21.64 -9.64 20.25
N PHE A 256 22.46 -10.28 21.09
CA PHE A 256 23.26 -11.42 20.69
C PHE A 256 22.36 -12.65 20.67
N VAL A 257 22.33 -13.32 19.52
CA VAL A 257 21.44 -14.45 19.29
C VAL A 257 22.19 -15.63 18.70
N GLU A 258 21.66 -16.81 18.96
CA GLU A 258 22.13 -18.07 18.43
C GLU A 258 21.02 -18.73 17.60
N HIS A 259 21.38 -19.21 16.41
CA HIS A 259 20.44 -19.94 15.57
C HIS A 259 20.13 -21.31 16.19
N VAL A 260 18.85 -21.64 16.34
CA VAL A 260 18.42 -22.87 17.04
C VAL A 260 18.99 -24.13 16.38
N VAL A 261 18.97 -24.19 15.04
CA VAL A 261 19.44 -25.35 14.24
C VAL A 261 20.96 -25.40 14.09
N ASN A 262 21.58 -24.40 13.44
CA ASN A 262 23.00 -24.45 13.07
C ASN A 262 23.96 -23.89 14.15
N LYS A 263 23.45 -23.45 15.31
CA LYS A 263 24.23 -22.94 16.45
C LYS A 263 25.12 -21.72 16.13
N ARG A 264 24.88 -21.05 14.99
CA ARG A 264 25.61 -19.85 14.60
C ARG A 264 25.19 -18.68 15.49
N LYS A 265 26.18 -18.00 16.05
CA LYS A 265 25.98 -16.77 16.83
C LYS A 265 26.06 -15.54 15.92
N THR A 266 25.18 -14.59 16.13
CA THR A 266 25.18 -13.30 15.43
C THR A 266 24.58 -12.22 16.32
N LYS A 267 24.81 -10.96 15.97
CA LYS A 267 24.12 -9.82 16.57
C LYS A 267 23.00 -9.36 15.63
N ILE A 268 21.81 -9.10 16.17
CA ILE A 268 20.67 -8.58 15.40
C ILE A 268 20.08 -7.35 16.07
N TRP A 269 19.35 -6.55 15.28
CA TRP A 269 18.55 -5.43 15.76
C TRP A 269 17.07 -5.84 15.94
N LEU A 270 16.44 -5.30 16.99
CA LEU A 270 15.05 -5.55 17.36
C LEU A 270 14.44 -4.26 17.93
N ARG A 271 13.11 -4.13 17.94
CA ARG A 271 12.47 -3.13 18.80
C ARG A 271 12.70 -3.51 20.27
N LYS A 272 12.68 -2.51 21.16
CA LYS A 272 12.95 -2.73 22.59
C LYS A 272 11.97 -3.72 23.22
N ASP A 273 10.70 -3.62 22.84
CA ASP A 273 9.62 -4.42 23.42
C ASP A 273 9.41 -5.77 22.71
N ASP A 274 10.14 -6.02 21.62
CA ASP A 274 9.98 -7.25 20.85
C ASP A 274 10.84 -8.39 21.41
N PRO A 275 10.25 -9.60 21.54
CA PRO A 275 11.01 -10.79 21.84
C PRO A 275 11.81 -11.25 20.62
N VAL A 276 12.92 -11.95 20.86
CA VAL A 276 13.65 -12.64 19.79
C VAL A 276 12.76 -13.74 19.22
N SER A 277 12.55 -13.72 17.89
CA SER A 277 11.73 -14.71 17.18
C SER A 277 12.56 -15.87 16.61
N TYR A 278 11.91 -17.02 16.40
CA TYR A 278 12.50 -18.16 15.69
C TYR A 278 12.97 -17.72 14.28
N PRO A 279 14.13 -18.19 13.77
CA PRO A 279 14.97 -19.30 14.26
C PRO A 279 16.03 -18.93 15.29
N TRP A 280 15.93 -17.76 15.91
CA TRP A 280 16.94 -17.24 16.82
C TRP A 280 16.55 -17.42 18.28
N LYS A 281 17.55 -17.55 19.15
CA LYS A 281 17.39 -17.53 20.61
C LYS A 281 18.40 -16.57 21.22
N GLU A 282 17.96 -15.72 22.13
CA GLU A 282 18.83 -14.77 22.82
C GLU A 282 19.89 -15.51 23.64
N THR A 283 21.15 -15.12 23.45
CA THR A 283 22.29 -15.61 24.21
C THR A 283 22.65 -14.53 25.22
N LYS A 284 22.53 -14.86 26.52
CA LYS A 284 22.97 -13.98 27.60
C LYS A 284 24.49 -13.97 27.70
#